data_AF-A0A523Z0N3-F1
#
_entry.id   AF-A0A523Z0N3-F1
#
_cell.length_a   1.000
_cell.length_b   1.000
_cell.length_c   1.000
_cell.angle_alpha   90.00
_cell.angle_beta   90.00
_cell.angle_gamma   90.00
#
_symmetry.space_group_name_H-M   'P 1'
#
loop_
_entity.id
_entity.type
_entity.pdbx_description
1 polymer ?
#
loop_
_entity_poly.entity_id
_entity_poly.type
_entity_poly.pdbx_seq_one_letter_code
_entity_poly.pdbx_strand_id
1 'polypeptide(L)'
;MSYTNVELVRHHLVAAFPAQEKIYDQAAILESDYVTFFNGPVEQSSVMVKSVQSNTPTRITVTLNSERTSLSSSPLVRGSVVVASDSSLGTVYTDNVDYIIDYAQGDLVIKEGGALGTGQSVTVWYQDYFVYSAGSDYQLDADGGRIKLLSGGDIASGETVYLDYAPVYKSFNEEILTKAVLEANGLIEQEVDPDSQFGADPVLQASATYRALEIICRASAARELSSLRGEDRTALAWIKLAEGYAARSEQLLRSFRPPFDGPTAPVHS
;
A
#
# COMPACT_ATOMS: atom_id res chain seq x y z
N MET A 1 -4.13 14.91 33.02
CA MET A 1 -4.08 13.52 32.49
C MET A 1 -4.43 13.64 31.02
N SER A 2 -3.76 12.94 30.10
CA SER A 2 -4.05 13.04 28.66
C SER A 2 -5.33 12.28 28.30
N TYR A 3 -6.28 12.92 27.61
CA TYR A 3 -7.55 12.32 27.20
C TYR A 3 -7.39 11.34 26.03
N THR A 4 -6.48 11.59 25.09
CA THR A 4 -6.14 10.67 23.98
C THR A 4 -4.66 10.28 24.01
N ASN A 5 -4.32 9.20 23.32
CA ASN A 5 -2.96 8.71 23.15
C ASN A 5 -2.71 8.20 21.71
N VAL A 6 -1.45 7.92 21.40
CA VAL A 6 -1.01 7.51 20.05
C VAL A 6 -1.65 6.18 19.63
N GLU A 7 -1.85 5.24 20.56
CA GLU A 7 -2.43 3.93 20.28
C GLU A 7 -3.90 4.05 19.83
N LEU A 8 -4.70 4.86 20.53
CA LEU A 8 -6.08 5.16 20.16
C LEU A 8 -6.17 5.81 18.78
N VAL A 9 -5.33 6.82 18.52
CA VAL A 9 -5.31 7.50 17.22
C VAL A 9 -4.89 6.54 16.11
N ARG A 10 -3.89 5.69 16.35
CA ARG A 10 -3.43 4.68 15.40
C ARG A 10 -4.54 3.68 15.07
N HIS A 11 -5.29 3.22 16.06
CA HIS A 11 -6.42 2.31 15.86
C HIS A 11 -7.46 2.87 14.87
N HIS A 12 -7.74 4.17 14.96
CA HIS A 12 -8.67 4.84 14.04
C HIS A 12 -8.11 5.09 12.63
N LEU A 13 -6.78 5.18 12.48
CA LEU A 13 -6.13 5.39 11.18
C LEU A 13 -5.97 4.10 10.37
N VAL A 14 -5.86 2.94 11.03
CA VAL A 14 -5.66 1.63 10.40
C VAL A 14 -6.90 1.17 9.58
N ALA A 15 -8.07 1.78 9.77
CA ALA A 15 -9.33 1.33 9.17
C ALA A 15 -9.60 1.79 7.71
N ALA A 16 -8.70 2.50 7.03
CA ALA A 16 -9.05 3.08 5.72
C ALA A 16 -8.91 2.14 4.52
N PHE A 17 -7.81 1.39 4.35
CA PHE A 17 -7.67 0.38 3.29
C PHE A 17 -6.56 -0.60 3.70
N PRO A 18 -6.64 -1.91 3.39
CA PRO A 18 -5.46 -2.75 3.45
C PRO A 18 -4.45 -2.15 2.46
N ALA A 19 -3.36 -1.60 2.99
CA ALA A 19 -2.18 -1.28 2.21
C ALA A 19 -1.84 -2.51 1.36
N GLN A 20 -1.76 -2.38 0.03
CA GLN A 20 -1.27 -3.48 -0.79
C GLN A 20 0.17 -3.75 -0.34
N GLU A 21 0.39 -4.88 0.30
CA GLU A 21 1.71 -5.26 0.81
C GLU A 21 2.73 -5.36 -0.33
N LYS A 22 2.27 -5.70 -1.54
CA LYS A 22 3.10 -5.81 -2.73
C LYS A 22 2.30 -5.55 -4.01
N ILE A 23 2.86 -4.73 -4.88
CA ILE A 23 2.42 -4.49 -6.25
C ILE A 23 3.26 -5.36 -7.17
N TYR A 24 2.62 -5.96 -8.18
CA TYR A 24 3.26 -6.84 -9.14
C TYR A 24 2.99 -6.34 -10.56
N ASP A 25 3.97 -6.56 -11.44
CA ASP A 25 3.88 -6.39 -12.88
C ASP A 25 3.39 -5.01 -13.32
N GLN A 26 3.73 -3.95 -12.56
CA GLN A 26 3.42 -2.59 -12.99
C GLN A 26 4.32 -2.21 -14.16
N ALA A 27 3.72 -1.96 -15.32
CA ALA A 27 4.46 -1.55 -16.50
C ALA A 27 5.03 -0.13 -16.36
N ALA A 28 6.26 0.07 -16.81
CA ALA A 28 6.88 1.36 -17.03
C ALA A 28 7.74 1.32 -18.30
N ILE A 29 7.79 2.44 -19.02
CA ILE A 29 8.70 2.62 -20.15
C ILE A 29 9.92 3.36 -19.63
N LEU A 30 11.12 2.78 -19.74
CA LEU A 30 12.34 3.46 -19.33
C LEU A 30 12.92 4.29 -20.45
N GLU A 31 13.27 5.53 -20.11
CA GLU A 31 14.03 6.44 -20.95
C GLU A 31 15.33 6.84 -20.23
N SER A 32 16.07 7.80 -20.79
CA SER A 32 17.34 8.25 -20.22
C SER A 32 17.20 8.97 -18.87
N ASP A 33 16.03 9.51 -18.55
CA ASP A 33 15.76 10.23 -17.30
C ASP A 33 15.03 9.38 -16.27
N TYR A 34 14.89 9.91 -15.05
CA TYR A 34 14.13 9.25 -14.01
C TYR A 34 12.65 9.13 -14.39
N VAL A 35 12.16 7.90 -14.41
CA VAL A 35 10.75 7.56 -14.57
C VAL A 35 10.17 7.27 -13.19
N THR A 36 9.07 7.93 -12.87
CA THR A 36 8.35 7.69 -11.61
C THR A 36 7.39 6.53 -11.81
N PHE A 37 7.62 5.43 -11.10
CA PHE A 37 6.74 4.26 -11.11
C PHE A 37 5.82 4.24 -9.89
N PHE A 38 6.20 4.89 -8.80
CA PHE A 38 5.37 5.04 -7.61
C PHE A 38 5.54 6.43 -6.99
N ASN A 39 4.45 7.06 -6.55
CA ASN A 39 4.46 8.42 -6.01
C ASN A 39 4.83 8.47 -4.51
N GLY A 40 5.91 7.82 -4.11
CA GLY A 40 6.34 7.77 -2.72
C GLY A 40 7.49 6.82 -2.48
N PRO A 41 7.90 6.64 -1.21
CA PRO A 41 8.97 5.71 -0.88
C PRO A 41 8.50 4.27 -1.10
N VAL A 42 9.43 3.42 -1.53
CA VAL A 42 9.26 1.97 -1.67
C VAL A 42 10.34 1.25 -0.88
N GLU A 43 10.08 0.01 -0.48
CA GLU A 43 11.09 -0.79 0.21
C GLU A 43 12.15 -1.20 -0.82
N GLN A 44 13.38 -0.71 -0.67
CA GLN A 44 14.44 -0.89 -1.68
C GLN A 44 14.68 -2.36 -2.04
N SER A 45 14.67 -3.27 -1.06
CA SER A 45 14.86 -4.72 -1.25
C SER A 45 13.68 -5.41 -1.95
N SER A 46 12.52 -4.76 -2.02
CA SER A 46 11.33 -5.31 -2.66
C SER A 46 11.25 -5.04 -4.16
N VAL A 47 12.02 -4.07 -4.66
CA VAL A 47 11.96 -3.61 -6.04
C VAL A 47 12.63 -4.63 -6.96
N MET A 48 11.85 -5.14 -7.92
CA MET A 48 12.32 -6.01 -8.98
C MET A 48 11.92 -5.38 -10.32
N VAL A 49 12.91 -5.16 -11.18
CA VAL A 49 12.68 -4.67 -12.55
C VAL A 49 12.92 -5.82 -13.51
N LYS A 50 11.94 -6.11 -14.36
CA LYS A 50 11.98 -7.29 -15.23
C LYS A 50 11.31 -7.05 -16.58
N SER A 51 11.72 -7.74 -17.64
CA SER A 51 11.08 -7.63 -18.97
C SER A 51 10.97 -8.98 -19.67
N VAL A 52 10.18 -9.01 -20.76
CA VAL A 52 10.04 -10.18 -21.62
C VAL A 52 11.00 -10.03 -22.79
N GLN A 53 12.12 -10.75 -22.75
CA GLN A 53 13.15 -10.68 -23.81
C GLN A 53 12.93 -11.67 -24.96
N SER A 54 12.11 -12.70 -24.74
CA SER A 54 11.83 -13.72 -25.74
C SER A 54 10.37 -14.12 -25.72
N ASN A 55 9.77 -14.23 -26.92
CA ASN A 55 8.43 -14.79 -27.09
C ASN A 55 8.44 -16.32 -27.27
N THR A 56 9.61 -16.95 -27.22
CA THR A 56 9.72 -18.41 -27.33
C THR A 56 9.53 -19.03 -25.95
N PRO A 57 8.46 -19.81 -25.70
CA PRO A 57 8.27 -20.46 -24.42
C PRO A 57 9.31 -21.56 -24.20
N THR A 58 9.80 -21.65 -22.97
CA THR A 58 10.56 -22.79 -22.48
C THR A 58 9.62 -23.99 -22.35
N ARG A 59 10.07 -25.17 -22.79
CA ARG A 59 9.33 -26.43 -22.63
C ARG A 59 10.13 -27.39 -21.78
N ILE A 60 9.52 -27.88 -20.71
CA ILE A 60 10.09 -28.93 -19.85
C ILE A 60 9.12 -30.09 -19.68
N THR A 61 9.66 -31.26 -19.40
CA THR A 61 8.87 -32.37 -18.87
C THR A 61 9.28 -32.54 -17.41
N VAL A 62 8.30 -32.50 -16.51
CA VAL A 62 8.53 -32.53 -15.06
C VAL A 62 7.67 -33.62 -14.43
N THR A 63 8.26 -34.33 -13.47
CA THR A 63 7.52 -35.26 -12.60
C THR A 63 7.14 -34.53 -11.33
N LEU A 64 5.85 -34.53 -11.02
CA LEU A 64 5.25 -33.83 -9.89
C LEU A 64 5.53 -34.60 -8.58
N ASN A 65 6.76 -34.50 -8.05
CA ASN A 65 7.20 -35.32 -6.92
C ASN A 65 6.60 -34.88 -5.57
N SER A 66 6.10 -33.65 -5.50
CA SER A 66 5.52 -33.02 -4.32
C SER A 66 4.38 -32.09 -4.72
N GLU A 67 3.63 -31.60 -3.74
CA GLU A 67 2.56 -30.60 -3.96
C GLU A 67 3.08 -29.35 -4.67
N ARG A 68 4.30 -28.91 -4.35
CA ARG A 68 4.99 -27.81 -5.05
C ARG A 68 6.14 -28.35 -5.87
N THR A 69 6.26 -27.90 -7.11
CA THR A 69 7.31 -28.27 -8.06
C THR A 69 7.87 -27.01 -8.72
N SER A 70 9.17 -26.78 -8.61
CA SER A 70 9.84 -25.65 -9.24
C SER A 70 9.97 -25.87 -10.76
N LEU A 71 9.51 -24.90 -11.53
CA LEU A 71 9.61 -24.90 -13.01
C LEU A 71 10.81 -24.09 -13.46
N SER A 72 11.02 -22.93 -12.83
CA SER A 72 12.06 -21.97 -13.16
C SER A 72 12.68 -21.39 -11.89
N SER A 73 13.91 -20.88 -12.00
CA SER A 73 14.56 -20.07 -10.95
C SER A 73 14.24 -18.57 -11.07
N SER A 74 13.46 -18.18 -12.08
CA SER A 74 13.08 -16.80 -12.36
C SER A 74 11.55 -16.64 -12.30
N PRO A 75 11.06 -15.41 -12.04
CA PRO A 75 9.64 -15.13 -12.14
C PRO A 75 9.09 -15.43 -13.54
N LEU A 76 7.86 -15.95 -13.59
CA LEU A 76 7.19 -16.31 -14.82
C LEU A 76 6.28 -15.20 -15.31
N VAL A 77 6.18 -15.05 -16.63
CA VAL A 77 5.22 -14.13 -17.26
C VAL A 77 3.81 -14.63 -16.96
N ARG A 78 2.96 -13.76 -16.38
CA ARG A 78 1.58 -14.11 -16.03
C ARG A 78 0.81 -14.59 -17.25
N GLY A 79 0.08 -15.71 -17.08
CA GLY A 79 -0.70 -16.32 -18.16
C GLY A 79 0.11 -17.04 -19.24
N SER A 80 1.45 -17.11 -19.14
CA SER A 80 2.28 -17.83 -20.11
C SER A 80 2.32 -19.35 -19.92
N VAL A 81 1.88 -19.84 -18.75
CA VAL A 81 2.04 -21.24 -18.35
C VAL A 81 0.94 -22.11 -18.94
N VAL A 82 1.35 -23.17 -19.62
CA VAL A 82 0.47 -24.25 -20.10
C VAL A 82 0.99 -25.57 -19.57
N VAL A 83 0.14 -26.35 -18.92
CA VAL A 83 0.46 -27.68 -18.40
C VAL A 83 -0.37 -28.71 -19.14
N ALA A 84 0.27 -29.74 -19.72
CA ALA A 84 -0.41 -30.82 -20.39
C ALA A 84 0.15 -32.20 -20.02
N SER A 85 -0.60 -33.26 -20.29
CA SER A 85 -0.17 -34.65 -20.07
C SER A 85 1.12 -35.01 -20.80
N ASP A 86 1.35 -34.40 -21.96
CA ASP A 86 2.47 -34.71 -22.85
C ASP A 86 2.75 -33.55 -23.82
N SER A 87 3.83 -33.67 -24.59
CA SER A 87 4.25 -32.67 -25.57
C SER A 87 3.33 -32.49 -26.78
N SER A 88 2.34 -33.37 -26.96
CA SER A 88 1.32 -33.31 -28.02
C SER A 88 0.01 -32.68 -27.53
N LEU A 89 0.00 -32.11 -26.32
CA LEU A 89 -1.16 -31.46 -25.71
C LEU A 89 -2.35 -32.41 -25.49
N GLY A 90 -2.11 -33.68 -25.16
CA GLY A 90 -3.15 -34.70 -25.00
C GLY A 90 -4.30 -34.28 -24.08
N THR A 91 -4.01 -34.00 -22.81
CA THR A 91 -4.92 -33.33 -21.88
C THR A 91 -4.27 -32.05 -21.39
N VAL A 92 -4.90 -30.90 -21.61
CA VAL A 92 -4.45 -29.62 -21.07
C VAL A 92 -5.14 -29.38 -19.73
N TYR A 93 -4.36 -29.21 -18.68
CA TYR A 93 -4.84 -28.93 -17.34
C TYR A 93 -5.10 -27.43 -17.18
N THR A 94 -6.00 -27.08 -16.26
CA THR A 94 -6.47 -25.70 -16.10
C THR A 94 -5.94 -25.06 -14.83
N ASP A 95 -5.34 -23.87 -14.96
CA ASP A 95 -4.90 -23.05 -13.83
C ASP A 95 -6.08 -22.65 -12.93
N ASN A 96 -5.85 -22.62 -11.62
CA ASN A 96 -6.85 -22.50 -10.56
C ASN A 96 -7.92 -23.60 -10.52
N VAL A 97 -7.77 -24.70 -11.26
CA VAL A 97 -8.65 -25.88 -11.20
C VAL A 97 -7.84 -27.14 -10.86
N ASP A 98 -6.81 -27.44 -11.66
CA ASP A 98 -5.96 -28.61 -11.49
C ASP A 98 -4.64 -28.28 -10.78
N TYR A 99 -4.16 -27.05 -10.99
CA TYR A 99 -2.95 -26.51 -10.38
C TYR A 99 -3.10 -25.01 -10.11
N ILE A 100 -2.12 -24.43 -9.42
CA ILE A 100 -1.93 -23.00 -9.21
C ILE A 100 -0.48 -22.67 -9.57
N ILE A 101 -0.22 -21.53 -10.21
CA ILE A 101 1.14 -21.05 -10.46
C ILE A 101 1.52 -19.94 -9.49
N ASP A 102 2.63 -20.11 -8.80
CA ASP A 102 3.33 -19.04 -8.10
C ASP A 102 4.25 -18.33 -9.10
N TYR A 103 3.69 -17.34 -9.81
CA TYR A 103 4.41 -16.60 -10.86
C TYR A 103 5.64 -15.85 -10.33
N ALA A 104 5.66 -15.49 -9.04
CA ALA A 104 6.78 -14.77 -8.45
C ALA A 104 7.99 -15.68 -8.20
N GLN A 105 7.74 -16.93 -7.81
CA GLN A 105 8.79 -17.92 -7.53
C GLN A 105 9.08 -18.86 -8.70
N GLY A 106 8.19 -18.95 -9.68
CA GLY A 106 8.31 -19.89 -10.79
C GLY A 106 7.94 -21.32 -10.42
N ASP A 107 7.00 -21.48 -9.49
CA ASP A 107 6.57 -22.79 -9.01
C ASP A 107 5.16 -23.16 -9.51
N LEU A 108 4.96 -24.46 -9.75
CA LEU A 108 3.65 -25.07 -9.91
C LEU A 108 3.23 -25.73 -8.60
N VAL A 109 2.01 -25.47 -8.17
CA VAL A 109 1.39 -26.09 -7.00
C VAL A 109 0.20 -26.93 -7.45
N ILE A 110 0.21 -28.22 -7.12
CA ILE A 110 -0.91 -29.14 -7.36
C ILE A 110 -2.08 -28.69 -6.50
N LYS A 111 -3.27 -28.56 -7.10
CA LYS A 111 -4.47 -28.17 -6.37
C LYS A 111 -5.19 -29.40 -5.84
N GLU A 112 -5.52 -29.40 -4.56
CA GLU A 112 -6.34 -30.46 -3.96
C GLU A 112 -7.70 -30.56 -4.68
N GLY A 113 -8.09 -31.79 -5.03
CA GLY A 113 -9.31 -32.07 -5.80
C GLY A 113 -9.19 -31.85 -7.31
N GLY A 114 -8.03 -31.40 -7.81
CA GLY A 114 -7.71 -31.30 -9.23
C GLY A 114 -7.40 -32.65 -9.89
N ALA A 115 -7.27 -32.66 -11.22
CA ALA A 115 -6.91 -33.86 -11.99
C ALA A 115 -5.42 -34.25 -11.89
N LEU A 116 -4.58 -33.32 -11.41
CA LEU A 116 -3.15 -33.54 -11.21
C LEU A 116 -2.88 -34.20 -9.85
N GLY A 117 -1.91 -35.12 -9.85
CA GLY A 117 -1.50 -35.84 -8.65
C GLY A 117 0.01 -36.03 -8.58
N THR A 118 0.51 -36.34 -7.38
CA THR A 118 1.93 -36.62 -7.17
C THR A 118 2.37 -37.87 -7.95
N GLY A 119 3.60 -37.84 -8.46
CA GLY A 119 4.19 -38.88 -9.29
C GLY A 119 3.79 -38.83 -10.77
N GLN A 120 2.84 -37.98 -11.16
CA GLN A 120 2.51 -37.79 -12.58
C GLN A 120 3.63 -37.04 -13.31
N SER A 121 3.89 -37.43 -14.56
CA SER A 121 4.78 -36.70 -15.47
C SER A 121 3.93 -35.84 -16.39
N VAL A 122 4.25 -34.54 -16.47
CA VAL A 122 3.55 -33.56 -17.30
C VAL A 122 4.54 -32.78 -18.15
N THR A 123 4.08 -32.26 -19.28
CA THR A 123 4.84 -31.28 -20.07
C THR A 123 4.32 -29.89 -19.78
N VAL A 124 5.24 -28.98 -19.47
CA VAL A 124 4.95 -27.59 -19.12
C VAL A 124 5.64 -26.67 -20.12
N TRP A 125 4.89 -25.70 -20.63
CA TRP A 125 5.41 -24.56 -21.36
C TRP A 125 5.24 -23.31 -20.52
N TYR A 126 6.25 -22.44 -20.50
CA TYR A 126 6.20 -21.17 -19.77
C TYR A 126 7.14 -20.14 -20.40
N GLN A 127 6.98 -18.87 -20.04
CA GLN A 127 7.94 -17.82 -20.36
C GLN A 127 8.47 -17.21 -19.06
N ASP A 128 9.79 -17.06 -19.00
CA ASP A 128 10.47 -16.37 -17.89
C ASP A 128 10.52 -14.87 -18.17
N TYR A 129 10.45 -14.09 -17.09
CA TYR A 129 10.97 -12.74 -17.11
C TYR A 129 12.50 -12.76 -17.04
N PHE A 130 13.14 -11.86 -17.80
CA PHE A 130 14.52 -11.48 -17.53
C PHE A 130 14.53 -10.45 -16.40
N VAL A 131 15.33 -10.68 -15.36
CA VAL A 131 15.40 -9.79 -14.19
C VAL A 131 16.66 -8.94 -14.26
N TYR A 132 16.48 -7.63 -14.21
CA TYR A 132 17.56 -6.65 -14.26
C TYR A 132 18.14 -6.36 -12.88
N SER A 133 19.43 -5.97 -12.86
CA SER A 133 20.19 -5.69 -11.65
C SER A 133 20.31 -4.19 -11.38
N ALA A 134 19.91 -3.76 -10.19
CA ALA A 134 20.11 -2.39 -9.73
C ALA A 134 21.61 -2.04 -9.65
N GLY A 135 21.98 -0.84 -10.08
CA GLY A 135 23.37 -0.37 -10.15
C GLY A 135 24.14 -0.82 -11.40
N SER A 136 23.62 -1.79 -12.15
CA SER A 136 24.16 -2.21 -13.46
C SER A 136 23.25 -1.74 -14.59
N ASP A 137 21.97 -2.11 -14.53
CA ASP A 137 21.00 -1.85 -15.59
C ASP A 137 20.20 -0.57 -15.36
N TYR A 138 19.89 -0.30 -14.10
CA TYR A 138 19.12 0.87 -13.69
C TYR A 138 19.60 1.40 -12.34
N GLN A 139 19.36 2.69 -12.12
CA GLN A 139 19.49 3.34 -10.83
C GLN A 139 18.10 3.44 -10.18
N LEU A 140 18.00 3.01 -8.92
CA LEU A 140 16.79 3.13 -8.12
C LEU A 140 16.90 4.32 -7.17
N ASP A 141 15.91 5.20 -7.21
CA ASP A 141 15.61 6.15 -6.15
C ASP A 141 14.39 5.63 -5.38
N ALA A 142 14.66 4.87 -4.32
CA ALA A 142 13.64 4.22 -3.51
C ALA A 142 12.78 5.22 -2.73
N ASP A 143 13.33 6.36 -2.29
CA ASP A 143 12.58 7.38 -1.55
C ASP A 143 11.57 8.11 -2.43
N GLY A 144 11.92 8.32 -3.70
CA GLY A 144 11.07 8.95 -4.69
C GLY A 144 10.15 8.01 -5.45
N GLY A 145 10.38 6.68 -5.38
CA GLY A 145 9.66 5.69 -6.20
C GLY A 145 9.97 5.84 -7.69
N ARG A 146 11.26 6.08 -8.01
CA ARG A 146 11.74 6.37 -9.37
C ARG A 146 12.86 5.43 -9.79
N ILE A 147 12.92 5.10 -11.07
CA ILE A 147 14.03 4.39 -11.68
C ILE A 147 14.58 5.16 -12.86
N LYS A 148 15.88 5.03 -13.12
CA LYS A 148 16.55 5.65 -14.26
C LYS A 148 17.40 4.61 -14.98
N LEU A 149 17.41 4.65 -16.31
CA LEU A 149 18.30 3.82 -17.11
C LEU A 149 19.77 4.16 -16.86
N LEU A 150 20.62 3.15 -16.72
CA LEU A 150 22.08 3.33 -16.70
C LEU A 150 22.67 3.09 -18.09
N SER A 151 23.66 3.92 -18.46
CA SER A 151 24.39 3.75 -19.71
C SER A 151 25.22 2.46 -19.65
N GLY A 152 24.99 1.54 -20.60
CA GLY A 152 25.72 0.27 -20.69
C GLY A 152 25.03 -0.91 -20.00
N GLY A 153 23.83 -0.71 -19.45
CA GLY A 153 22.96 -1.78 -18.98
C GLY A 153 22.25 -2.52 -20.13
N ASP A 154 21.59 -3.62 -19.79
CA ASP A 154 20.87 -4.48 -20.75
C ASP A 154 19.45 -4.01 -21.07
N ILE A 155 18.97 -2.93 -20.44
CA ILE A 155 17.68 -2.31 -20.74
C ILE A 155 17.84 -1.35 -21.93
N ALA A 156 17.06 -1.53 -22.99
CA ALA A 156 17.06 -0.59 -24.10
C ALA A 156 16.26 0.68 -23.78
N SER A 157 16.68 1.83 -24.29
CA SER A 157 15.89 3.07 -24.19
C SER A 157 14.55 2.91 -24.93
N GLY A 158 13.45 3.20 -24.25
CA GLY A 158 12.08 2.97 -24.72
C GLY A 158 11.55 1.56 -24.46
N GLU A 159 12.32 0.68 -23.81
CA GLU A 159 11.85 -0.65 -23.44
C GLU A 159 10.78 -0.59 -22.34
N THR A 160 9.75 -1.44 -22.47
CA THR A 160 8.76 -1.64 -21.41
C THR A 160 9.28 -2.67 -20.44
N VAL A 161 9.47 -2.25 -19.19
CA VAL A 161 9.74 -3.15 -18.07
C VAL A 161 8.51 -3.27 -17.18
N TYR A 162 8.52 -4.28 -16.33
CA TYR A 162 7.54 -4.56 -15.31
C TYR A 162 8.22 -4.45 -13.95
N LEU A 163 7.55 -3.78 -13.02
CA LEU A 163 8.05 -3.60 -11.66
C LEU A 163 7.19 -4.35 -10.67
N ASP A 164 7.85 -5.11 -9.80
CA ASP A 164 7.29 -5.56 -8.53
C ASP A 164 7.90 -4.72 -7.41
N TYR A 165 7.11 -4.29 -6.44
CA TYR A 165 7.61 -3.53 -5.29
C TYR A 165 6.59 -3.49 -4.15
N ALA A 166 7.08 -3.28 -2.93
CA ALA A 166 6.28 -2.99 -1.75
C ALA A 166 6.33 -1.48 -1.47
N PRO A 167 5.20 -0.76 -1.56
CA PRO A 167 5.14 0.63 -1.13
C PRO A 167 5.49 0.76 0.35
N VAL A 168 6.38 1.70 0.68
CA VAL A 168 6.49 2.16 2.07
C VAL A 168 5.39 3.18 2.23
N TYR A 169 4.23 2.70 2.66
CA TYR A 169 3.31 3.58 3.34
C TYR A 169 4.04 4.04 4.57
N LYS A 170 4.59 5.27 4.56
CA LYS A 170 4.95 5.97 5.77
C LYS A 170 3.65 6.08 6.56
N SER A 171 3.35 5.03 7.33
CA SER A 171 2.48 5.10 8.48
C SER A 171 2.88 6.39 9.19
N PHE A 172 1.88 7.16 9.58
CA PHE A 172 2.07 8.42 10.30
C PHE A 172 3.24 8.28 11.25
N ASN A 173 4.34 9.01 10.99
CA ASN A 173 5.55 8.91 11.81
C ASN A 173 5.12 9.11 13.27
N GLU A 174 5.69 8.33 14.18
CA GLU A 174 5.39 8.41 15.62
C GLU A 174 5.49 9.84 16.14
N GLU A 175 6.40 10.64 15.58
CA GLU A 175 6.53 12.06 15.88
C GLU A 175 5.27 12.87 15.50
N ILE A 176 4.67 12.61 14.33
CA ILE A 176 3.44 13.28 13.87
C ILE A 176 2.27 12.87 14.76
N LEU A 177 2.14 11.57 15.05
CA LEU A 177 1.09 11.07 15.94
C LEU A 177 1.22 11.67 17.35
N THR A 178 2.45 11.69 17.89
CA THR A 178 2.73 12.24 19.22
C THR A 178 2.42 13.73 19.27
N LYS A 179 2.85 14.51 18.27
CA LYS A 179 2.54 15.95 18.20
C LYS A 179 1.04 16.21 18.09
N ALA A 180 0.33 15.48 17.23
CA ALA A 180 -1.12 15.63 17.08
C ALA A 180 -1.88 15.26 18.36
N VAL A 181 -1.44 14.22 19.06
CA VAL A 181 -1.99 13.83 20.37
C VAL A 181 -1.76 14.90 21.43
N LEU A 182 -0.54 15.45 21.50
CA LEU A 182 -0.20 16.52 22.45
C LEU A 182 -1.03 17.79 22.18
N GLU A 183 -1.12 18.20 20.91
CA GLU A 183 -1.90 19.36 20.50
C GLU A 183 -3.39 19.17 20.75
N ALA A 184 -3.95 18.00 20.39
CA ALA A 184 -5.35 17.69 20.64
C ALA A 184 -5.70 17.72 22.13
N ASN A 185 -4.87 17.09 22.99
CA ASN A 185 -5.08 17.13 24.44
C ASN A 185 -5.01 18.57 24.96
N GLY A 186 -4.01 19.35 24.54
CA GLY A 186 -3.87 20.75 24.97
C GLY A 186 -5.06 21.63 24.56
N LEU A 187 -5.64 21.41 23.38
CA LEU A 187 -6.84 22.12 22.94
C LEU A 187 -8.06 21.78 23.81
N ILE A 188 -8.27 20.50 24.12
CA ILE A 188 -9.38 20.06 24.97
C ILE A 188 -9.22 20.57 26.41
N GLU A 189 -8.01 20.50 26.96
CA GLU A 189 -7.67 21.06 28.28
C GLU A 189 -7.98 22.56 28.33
N GLN A 190 -7.54 23.34 27.34
CA GLN A 190 -7.77 24.79 27.34
C GLN A 190 -9.24 25.19 27.16
N GLU A 191 -9.97 24.46 26.32
CA GLU A 191 -11.30 24.85 25.89
C GLU A 191 -12.42 24.39 26.84
N VAL A 192 -12.23 23.23 27.48
CA VAL A 192 -13.30 22.53 28.18
C VAL A 192 -12.92 22.13 29.60
N ASP A 193 -11.64 21.81 29.86
CA ASP A 193 -11.20 21.37 31.18
C ASP A 193 -9.97 22.13 31.71
N PRO A 194 -10.03 23.47 31.80
CA PRO A 194 -8.85 24.29 32.17
C PRO A 194 -8.36 23.99 33.59
N ASP A 195 -9.25 23.52 34.46
CA ASP A 195 -8.95 23.19 35.85
C ASP A 195 -8.73 21.68 36.07
N SER A 196 -8.69 20.87 35.00
CA SER A 196 -8.51 19.40 35.07
C SER A 196 -9.51 18.66 35.97
N GLN A 197 -10.76 19.10 35.99
CA GLN A 197 -11.86 18.62 36.82
C GLN A 197 -12.56 17.39 36.26
N PHE A 198 -12.51 17.14 34.94
CA PHE A 198 -13.28 16.06 34.30
C PHE A 198 -12.55 14.71 34.26
N GLY A 199 -11.22 14.68 34.49
CA GLY A 199 -10.45 13.44 34.58
C GLY A 199 -10.49 12.58 33.31
N ALA A 200 -10.58 11.25 33.43
CA ALA A 200 -10.59 10.31 32.30
C ALA A 200 -12.01 10.09 31.74
N ASP A 201 -12.71 11.17 31.36
CA ASP A 201 -14.05 11.08 30.78
C ASP A 201 -14.01 10.44 29.36
N PRO A 202 -14.79 9.38 29.08
CA PRO A 202 -14.78 8.71 27.79
C PRO A 202 -15.21 9.58 26.60
N VAL A 203 -16.06 10.58 26.82
CA VAL A 203 -16.53 11.50 25.78
C VAL A 203 -15.45 12.54 25.46
N LEU A 204 -14.73 13.04 26.48
CA LEU A 204 -13.56 13.88 26.27
C LEU A 204 -12.41 13.11 25.61
N GLN A 205 -12.21 11.85 25.96
CA GLN A 205 -11.27 10.94 25.26
C GLN A 205 -11.64 10.82 23.77
N ALA A 206 -12.90 10.48 23.46
CA ALA A 206 -13.34 10.37 22.07
C ALA A 206 -13.22 11.69 21.31
N SER A 207 -13.55 12.82 21.95
CA SER A 207 -13.41 14.13 21.35
C SER A 207 -11.94 14.49 21.06
N ALA A 208 -11.04 14.24 22.02
CA ALA A 208 -9.60 14.44 21.86
C ALA A 208 -9.02 13.55 20.76
N THR A 209 -9.47 12.30 20.66
CA THR A 209 -9.07 11.39 19.56
C THR A 209 -9.52 11.93 18.20
N TYR A 210 -10.76 12.41 18.07
CA TYR A 210 -11.22 13.04 16.82
C TYR A 210 -10.46 14.32 16.49
N ARG A 211 -10.10 15.14 17.50
CA ARG A 211 -9.28 16.33 17.30
C ARG A 211 -7.86 15.98 16.83
N ALA A 212 -7.25 14.92 17.36
CA ALA A 212 -5.95 14.44 16.88
C ALA A 212 -6.03 13.95 15.42
N LEU A 213 -7.10 13.24 15.05
CA LEU A 213 -7.34 12.80 13.67
C LEU A 213 -7.55 13.97 12.70
N GLU A 214 -8.26 15.02 13.14
CA GLU A 214 -8.39 16.27 12.39
C GLU A 214 -7.01 16.89 12.10
N ILE A 215 -6.17 17.06 13.13
CA ILE A 215 -4.83 17.66 13.00
C ILE A 215 -3.99 16.85 12.01
N ILE A 216 -4.03 15.52 12.11
CA ILE A 216 -3.32 14.62 11.20
C ILE A 216 -3.82 14.78 9.76
N CYS A 217 -5.14 14.83 9.53
CA CYS A 217 -5.71 15.02 8.21
C CYS A 217 -5.33 16.38 7.60
N ARG A 218 -5.32 17.46 8.40
CA ARG A 218 -4.88 18.79 7.95
C ARG A 218 -3.39 18.81 7.61
N ALA A 219 -2.55 18.17 8.42
CA ALA A 219 -1.12 18.05 8.14
C ALA A 219 -0.85 17.26 6.85
N SER A 220 -1.59 16.17 6.63
CA SER A 220 -1.55 15.40 5.39
C SER A 220 -1.99 16.24 4.19
N ALA A 221 -3.12 16.94 4.28
CA ALA A 221 -3.60 17.83 3.23
C ALA A 221 -2.57 18.91 2.87
N ALA A 222 -1.99 19.58 3.88
CA ALA A 222 -0.98 20.61 3.69
C ALA A 222 0.27 20.05 3.00
N ARG A 223 0.70 18.83 3.38
CA ARG A 223 1.81 18.15 2.72
C ARG A 223 1.50 17.87 1.25
N GLU A 224 0.33 17.31 0.94
CA GLU A 224 -0.07 17.03 -0.43
C GLU A 224 -0.15 18.31 -1.27
N LEU A 225 -0.72 19.40 -0.74
CA LEU A 225 -0.77 20.72 -1.41
C LEU A 225 0.61 21.35 -1.59
N SER A 226 1.51 21.17 -0.63
CA SER A 226 2.88 21.71 -0.69
C SER A 226 3.78 20.94 -1.65
N SER A 227 3.43 19.69 -1.94
CA SER A 227 4.12 18.93 -2.97
C SER A 227 3.76 19.57 -4.33
N LEU A 228 4.76 19.86 -5.17
CA LEU A 228 4.59 20.43 -6.51
C LEU A 228 3.86 19.48 -7.50
N ARG A 229 3.06 18.53 -6.98
CA ARG A 229 2.45 17.38 -7.66
C ARG A 229 1.03 17.64 -8.18
N GLY A 230 0.44 18.81 -7.96
CA GLY A 230 -0.77 19.27 -8.67
C GLY A 230 -2.04 18.40 -8.54
N GLU A 231 -2.11 17.44 -7.62
CA GLU A 231 -3.30 16.60 -7.43
C GLU A 231 -4.18 17.11 -6.27
N ASP A 232 -4.95 18.16 -6.55
CA ASP A 232 -5.90 18.77 -5.62
C ASP A 232 -6.88 17.77 -5.00
N ARG A 233 -7.19 16.67 -5.71
CA ARG A 233 -8.19 15.68 -5.28
C ARG A 233 -7.82 14.95 -3.99
N THR A 234 -6.55 14.58 -3.82
CA THR A 234 -6.07 13.87 -2.63
C THR A 234 -6.04 14.81 -1.42
N ALA A 235 -5.56 16.03 -1.63
CA ALA A 235 -5.64 17.08 -0.62
C ALA A 235 -7.09 17.39 -0.20
N LEU A 236 -8.00 17.50 -1.16
CA LEU A 236 -9.43 17.72 -0.91
C LEU A 236 -10.07 16.56 -0.13
N ALA A 237 -9.67 15.31 -0.39
CA ALA A 237 -10.14 14.16 0.39
C ALA A 237 -9.68 14.26 1.86
N TRP A 238 -8.42 14.62 2.09
CA TRP A 238 -7.89 14.85 3.44
C TRP A 238 -8.59 16.02 4.16
N ILE A 239 -8.86 17.12 3.45
CA ILE A 239 -9.59 18.26 4.01
C ILE A 239 -11.01 17.83 4.43
N LYS A 240 -11.73 17.11 3.58
CA LYS A 240 -13.08 16.61 3.91
C LYS A 240 -13.09 15.67 5.12
N LEU A 241 -12.09 14.81 5.24
CA LEU A 241 -11.95 13.95 6.43
C LEU A 241 -11.66 14.77 7.68
N ALA A 242 -10.78 15.78 7.58
CA ALA A 242 -10.50 16.70 8.68
C ALA A 242 -11.77 17.42 9.15
N GLU A 243 -12.58 17.95 8.22
CA GLU A 243 -13.86 18.60 8.53
C GLU A 243 -14.84 17.63 9.21
N GLY A 244 -14.91 16.39 8.73
CA GLY A 244 -15.74 15.34 9.34
C GLY A 244 -15.34 15.01 10.78
N TYR A 245 -14.04 14.91 11.06
CA TYR A 245 -13.54 14.69 12.41
C TYR A 245 -13.72 15.91 13.32
N ALA A 246 -13.49 17.11 12.80
CA ALA A 246 -13.73 18.36 13.51
C ALA A 246 -15.19 18.48 13.97
N ALA A 247 -16.14 18.22 13.06
CA ALA A 247 -17.57 18.28 13.35
C ALA A 247 -17.99 17.28 14.44
N ARG A 248 -17.44 16.05 14.42
CA ARG A 248 -17.69 15.04 15.45
C ARG A 248 -17.09 15.42 16.80
N SER A 249 -15.84 15.90 16.81
CA SER A 249 -15.17 16.39 18.03
C SER A 249 -15.98 17.51 18.68
N GLU A 250 -16.40 18.49 17.89
CA GLU A 250 -17.22 19.63 18.31
C GLU A 250 -18.59 19.19 18.87
N GLN A 251 -19.27 18.25 18.20
CA GLN A 251 -20.54 17.71 18.67
C GLN A 251 -20.41 17.10 20.07
N LEU A 252 -19.32 16.38 20.34
CA LEU A 252 -19.06 15.75 21.64
C LEU A 252 -18.70 16.78 22.72
N LEU A 253 -18.04 17.89 22.37
CA LEU A 253 -17.67 18.92 23.34
C LEU A 253 -18.84 19.79 23.81
N ARG A 254 -19.92 19.88 23.02
CA ARG A 254 -21.09 20.70 23.35
C ARG A 254 -21.70 20.38 24.71
N SER A 255 -21.65 19.13 25.17
CA SER A 255 -22.19 18.74 26.48
C SER A 255 -21.37 19.23 27.67
N PHE A 256 -20.14 19.69 27.43
CA PHE A 256 -19.22 20.14 28.47
C PHE A 256 -19.06 21.67 28.49
N ARG A 257 -19.55 22.36 27.46
CA ARG A 257 -19.60 23.82 27.48
C ARG A 257 -20.82 24.26 28.31
N PRO A 258 -20.67 25.22 29.24
CA PRO A 258 -21.82 25.77 29.95
C PRO A 258 -22.83 26.35 28.95
N PRO A 259 -24.14 26.37 29.28
CA PRO A 259 -25.12 26.94 28.39
C PRO A 259 -24.72 28.38 28.04
N PHE A 260 -24.75 28.70 26.75
CA PHE A 260 -24.69 30.07 26.28
C PHE A 260 -25.89 30.78 26.92
N ASP A 261 -25.66 31.59 27.96
CA ASP A 261 -26.66 32.53 28.44
C ASP A 261 -26.99 33.46 27.26
N GLY A 262 -28.07 33.15 26.55
CA GLY A 262 -28.67 34.08 25.61
C GLY A 262 -28.95 35.39 26.33
N PRO A 263 -28.85 36.55 25.65
CA PRO A 263 -29.03 37.84 26.28
C PRO A 263 -30.34 37.85 27.07
N THR A 264 -30.24 38.15 28.37
CA THR A 264 -31.34 38.17 29.31
C THR A 264 -32.43 39.07 28.74
N ALA A 265 -33.62 38.51 28.52
CA ALA A 265 -34.76 39.29 28.05
C ALA A 265 -35.02 40.44 29.05
N PRO A 266 -35.25 41.68 28.57
CA PRO A 266 -35.44 42.82 29.45
C PRO A 266 -36.69 42.61 30.31
N VAL A 267 -36.48 42.65 31.63
CA VAL A 267 -37.57 42.67 32.60
C VAL A 267 -38.16 44.08 32.59
N HIS A 268 -39.37 44.22 32.05
CA HIS A 268 -40.12 45.47 32.13
C HIS A 268 -40.58 45.68 33.58
N SER A 269 -40.07 46.73 34.22
CA SER A 269 -40.62 47.34 35.43
C SER A 269 -41.85 48.19 35.11
#